data_AF-A0AAD4BZJ4-F1
#
_entry.id   AF-A0AAD4BZJ4-F1
#
_cell.length_a   1.000
_cell.length_b   1.000
_cell.length_c   1.000
_cell.angle_alpha   90.00
_cell.angle_beta   90.00
_cell.angle_gamma   90.00
#
_symmetry.space_group_name_H-M   'P 1'
#
loop_
_entity.id
_entity.type
_entity.pdbx_description
1 polymer ?
#
loop_
_entity_poly.entity_id
_entity_poly.type
_entity_poly.pdbx_seq_one_letter_code
_entity_poly.pdbx_strand_id
1 'polypeptide(L)'
;KVLQKIAPERDKAHCKGFKQMLRTHFTGNGSEFVVIDETSKNDHTYARCFSRAPQSQCAQIHDVFVRGTQYLLCMALTTDGYLAARVIEGSYDAEQFYNFIAEDVLSNMNPYLHECSVIVL
;
A
#
# COMPACT_ATOMS: atom_id res chain seq x y z
N LYS A 1 20.50 21.67 -5.25
CA LYS A 1 20.25 21.69 -3.79
C LYS A 1 19.36 20.47 -3.49
N VAL A 2 19.90 19.42 -2.88
CA VAL A 2 19.12 18.20 -2.58
C VAL A 2 18.26 18.50 -1.36
N LEU A 3 16.95 18.58 -1.57
CA LEU A 3 15.99 18.71 -0.48
C LEU A 3 15.85 17.32 0.18
N GLN A 4 16.62 17.06 1.23
CA GLN A 4 16.29 15.97 2.14
C GLN A 4 15.10 16.41 2.99
N LYS A 5 13.91 15.89 2.67
CA LYS A 5 12.79 15.90 3.60
C LYS A 5 13.20 15.02 4.77
N ILE A 6 13.53 15.62 5.92
CA ILE A 6 13.70 14.89 7.18
C ILE A 6 12.34 14.27 7.45
N ALA A 7 12.22 12.95 7.24
CA ALA A 7 11.02 12.23 7.67
C ALA A 7 10.85 12.53 9.17
N PRO A 8 9.65 12.92 9.64
CA PRO A 8 9.42 13.10 11.06
C PRO A 8 9.89 11.84 11.77
N GLU A 9 10.81 12.02 12.72
CA GLU A 9 11.42 10.91 13.43
C GLU A 9 10.30 10.10 14.10
N ARG A 10 10.26 8.79 13.84
CA ARG A 10 9.23 7.90 14.40
C ARG A 10 9.20 8.06 15.92
N ASP A 11 8.04 8.40 16.47
CA ASP A 11 7.87 8.50 17.92
C ASP A 11 7.94 7.11 18.56
N LYS A 12 9.12 6.81 19.12
CA LYS A 12 9.41 5.53 19.76
C LYS A 12 8.54 5.28 20.98
N ALA A 13 8.11 6.32 21.69
CA ALA A 13 7.26 6.18 22.87
C ALA A 13 5.85 5.77 22.45
N HIS A 14 5.29 6.43 21.44
CA HIS A 14 4.00 6.03 20.85
C HIS A 14 4.06 4.61 20.26
N CYS A 15 5.11 4.27 19.50
CA CYS A 15 5.27 2.91 18.99
C CYS A 15 5.35 1.86 20.11
N LYS A 16 6.00 2.17 21.24
CA LYS A 16 6.09 1.26 22.39
C LYS A 16 4.72 1.10 23.06
N GLY A 17 3.98 2.19 23.26
CA GLY A 17 2.63 2.16 23.80
C GLY A 17 1.68 1.34 22.94
N PHE A 18 1.69 1.55 21.63
CA PHE A 18 0.88 0.78 20.68
C PHE A 18 1.20 -0.72 20.73
N LYS A 19 2.48 -1.11 20.74
CA LYS A 19 2.89 -2.51 20.89
C LYS A 19 2.43 -3.13 22.22
N GLN A 20 2.44 -2.36 23.30
CA GLN A 20 1.97 -2.84 24.60
C GLN A 20 0.46 -3.06 24.60
N MET A 21 -0.29 -2.12 24.03
CA MET A 21 -1.74 -2.23 23.84
C MET A 21 -2.07 -3.50 23.04
N LEU A 22 -1.38 -3.73 21.92
CA LEU A 22 -1.59 -4.91 21.09
C LEU A 22 -1.37 -6.23 21.87
N ARG A 23 -0.33 -6.30 22.69
CA ARG A 23 -0.02 -7.49 23.51
C ARG A 23 -1.00 -7.73 24.65
N THR A 24 -1.70 -6.69 25.10
CA THR A 24 -2.57 -6.76 26.29
C THR A 24 -4.01 -7.10 25.93
N HIS A 25 -4.47 -6.63 24.76
CA HIS A 25 -5.89 -6.67 24.39
C HIS A 25 -6.25 -7.70 23.32
N PHE A 26 -5.28 -8.32 22.67
CA PHE A 26 -5.50 -9.21 21.53
C PHE A 26 -4.83 -10.57 21.73
N THR A 27 -5.33 -11.59 21.04
CA THR A 27 -4.85 -12.98 21.18
C THR A 27 -3.40 -13.17 20.70
N GLY A 28 -2.91 -12.25 19.86
CA GLY A 28 -1.52 -12.22 19.39
C GLY A 28 -1.21 -13.11 18.19
N ASN A 29 -2.19 -13.86 17.69
CA ASN A 29 -2.11 -14.62 16.43
C ASN A 29 -2.29 -13.71 15.18
N GLY A 30 -2.85 -12.52 15.37
CA GLY A 30 -3.13 -11.56 14.31
C GLY A 30 -4.43 -11.82 13.53
N SER A 31 -5.19 -12.88 13.84
CA SER A 31 -6.42 -13.21 13.10
C SER A 31 -7.54 -12.20 13.33
N GLU A 32 -7.47 -11.42 14.41
CA GLU A 32 -8.41 -10.33 14.72
C GLU A 32 -8.22 -9.10 13.80
N PHE A 33 -7.07 -8.97 13.13
CA PHE A 33 -6.70 -7.77 12.39
C PHE A 33 -6.97 -7.87 10.89
N VAL A 34 -7.47 -6.76 10.35
CA VAL A 34 -7.48 -6.44 8.93
C VAL A 34 -6.58 -5.22 8.74
N VAL A 35 -5.44 -5.42 8.09
CA VAL A 35 -4.45 -4.35 7.84
C VAL A 35 -4.70 -3.75 6.48
N ILE A 36 -4.85 -2.44 6.41
CA ILE A 36 -5.13 -1.73 5.17
C ILE A 36 -3.95 -0.84 4.83
N ASP A 37 -3.50 -0.91 3.59
CA ASP A 37 -2.44 -0.05 3.08
C ASP A 37 -2.72 0.36 1.63
N GLU A 38 -2.08 1.46 1.22
CA GLU A 38 -2.16 2.01 -0.13
C GLU A 38 -0.81 1.87 -0.83
N THR A 39 -0.84 1.38 -2.07
CA THR A 39 0.33 1.32 -2.93
C THR A 39 0.05 1.96 -4.28
N SER A 40 1.07 2.62 -4.84
CA SER A 40 0.99 3.25 -6.15
C SER A 40 1.81 2.47 -7.17
N LYS A 41 1.20 2.19 -8.32
CA LYS A 41 1.86 1.60 -9.49
C LYS A 41 1.74 2.57 -10.65
N ASN A 42 2.88 3.05 -11.13
CA ASN A 42 2.92 3.86 -12.34
C ASN A 42 3.20 2.98 -13.55
N ASP A 43 2.34 3.03 -14.57
CA ASP A 43 2.59 2.42 -15.88
C ASP A 43 3.54 3.29 -16.71
N HIS A 44 4.68 3.65 -16.14
CA HIS A 44 5.74 4.24 -16.93
C HIS A 44 6.28 3.19 -17.89
N THR A 45 6.29 3.51 -19.19
CA THR A 45 7.00 2.73 -20.20
C THR A 45 8.50 2.94 -19.97
N TYR A 46 9.07 2.17 -19.06
CA TYR A 46 10.51 2.01 -19.01
C TYR A 46 10.90 1.24 -20.26
N ALA A 47 11.46 1.93 -21.25
CA ALA A 47 12.10 1.31 -22.41
C ALA A 47 12.91 0.06 -22.00
N ARG A 48 12.96 -0.93 -22.91
CA ARG A 48 13.51 -2.30 -22.70
C ARG A 48 14.70 -2.36 -21.72
N CYS A 49 14.66 -3.32 -20.78
CA CYS A 49 15.72 -3.58 -19.81
C CYS A 49 17.10 -3.93 -20.43
N PHE A 50 17.14 -4.38 -21.69
CA PHE A 50 18.38 -4.70 -22.38
C PHE A 50 18.36 -4.19 -23.82
N SER A 51 19.22 -3.21 -24.09
CA SER A 51 19.63 -2.85 -25.44
C SER A 51 20.91 -3.59 -25.80
N ARG A 52 21.04 -3.99 -27.06
CA ARG A 52 22.26 -4.64 -27.57
C ARG A 52 22.93 -3.66 -28.53
N ALA A 53 24.22 -3.43 -28.31
CA ALA A 53 25.09 -2.74 -29.26
C ALA A 53 26.31 -3.62 -29.55
N PRO A 54 26.91 -3.50 -30.75
CA PRO A 54 28.21 -4.09 -31.05
C PRO A 54 29.27 -3.69 -30.03
N GLN A 55 30.29 -4.52 -29.86
CA GLN A 55 31.43 -4.20 -29.00
C GLN A 55 32.05 -2.85 -29.42
N SER A 56 32.24 -1.97 -28.44
CA SER A 56 32.71 -0.59 -28.62
C SER A 56 31.70 0.41 -29.20
N GLN A 57 30.39 0.11 -29.19
CA GLN A 57 29.33 1.08 -29.52
C GLN A 57 28.37 1.32 -28.36
N CYS A 58 27.89 2.56 -28.23
CA CYS A 58 26.87 2.92 -27.26
C CYS A 58 25.48 2.60 -27.84
N ALA A 59 24.65 1.87 -27.09
CA ALA A 59 23.27 1.61 -27.48
C ALA A 59 22.42 2.88 -27.28
N GLN A 60 22.09 3.57 -28.37
CA GLN A 60 21.19 4.72 -28.33
C GLN A 60 19.74 4.25 -28.40
N ILE A 61 18.92 4.72 -27.46
CA ILE A 61 17.47 4.52 -27.47
C ILE A 61 16.83 5.90 -27.54
N HIS A 62 16.09 6.14 -28.61
CA HIS A 62 15.16 7.25 -28.71
C HIS A 62 13.76 6.68 -28.49
N ASP A 63 13.12 7.08 -27.40
CA ASP A 63 11.74 6.69 -27.11
C ASP A 63 10.93 7.92 -26.72
N VAL A 64 9.62 7.85 -26.94
CA VAL A 64 8.70 8.91 -26.56
C VAL A 64 8.55 8.83 -25.04
N PHE A 65 8.82 9.93 -24.34
CA PHE A 65 8.56 10.02 -22.89
C PHE A 65 7.04 10.10 -22.66
N VAL A 66 6.38 8.95 -22.67
CA VAL A 66 4.95 8.85 -22.35
C VAL A 66 4.84 8.62 -20.85
N ARG A 67 4.25 9.60 -20.14
CA ARG A 67 3.76 9.36 -18.78
C ARG A 67 2.52 8.49 -18.91
N GLY A 68 2.64 7.20 -18.62
CA GLY A 68 1.48 6.33 -18.55
C GLY A 68 0.61 6.63 -17.34
N THR A 69 -0.50 5.91 -17.22
CA THR A 69 -1.44 6.05 -16.13
C THR A 69 -0.80 5.63 -14.80
N GLN A 70 -1.03 6.44 -13.75
CA GLN A 70 -0.78 6.04 -12.38
C GLN A 70 -2.00 5.31 -11.84
N TYR A 71 -1.80 4.13 -11.29
CA TYR A 71 -2.81 3.38 -10.56
C TYR A 71 -2.50 3.43 -9.07
N LEU A 72 -3.53 3.64 -8.27
CA LEU A 72 -3.49 3.45 -6.83
C LEU A 72 -4.25 2.17 -6.50
N LEU A 73 -3.67 1.37 -5.63
CA LEU A 73 -4.21 0.11 -5.17
C LEU A 73 -4.32 0.20 -3.65
N CYS A 74 -5.55 0.14 -3.16
CA CYS A 74 -5.84 -0.01 -1.73
C CYS A 74 -6.21 -1.46 -1.46
N MET A 75 -5.61 -2.06 -0.43
CA MET A 75 -5.82 -3.46 -0.10
C MET A 75 -6.04 -3.63 1.40
N ALA A 76 -7.01 -4.48 1.74
CA ALA A 76 -7.24 -4.99 3.07
C ALA A 76 -6.70 -6.43 3.16
N LEU A 77 -5.75 -6.64 4.07
CA LEU A 77 -5.01 -7.89 4.26
C LEU A 77 -5.33 -8.51 5.62
N THR A 78 -5.40 -9.82 5.63
CA THR A 78 -5.56 -10.68 6.82
C THR A 78 -4.42 -11.70 6.87
N THR A 79 -4.38 -12.53 7.90
CA THR A 79 -3.42 -13.65 7.97
C THR A 79 -3.60 -14.67 6.86
N ASP A 80 -4.80 -14.75 6.27
CA ASP A 80 -5.16 -15.75 5.26
C ASP A 80 -5.08 -15.20 3.82
N GLY A 81 -4.76 -13.90 3.66
CA GLY A 81 -4.61 -13.24 2.38
C GLY A 81 -5.45 -11.96 2.24
N TYR A 82 -5.86 -11.66 1.01
CA TYR A 82 -6.64 -10.46 0.69
C TYR A 82 -8.10 -10.62 1.11
N LEU A 83 -8.59 -9.70 1.95
CA LEU A 83 -10.01 -9.57 2.27
C LEU A 83 -10.73 -8.75 1.19
N ALA A 84 -10.14 -7.62 0.80
CA ALA A 84 -10.66 -6.73 -0.22
C ALA A 84 -9.51 -6.00 -0.93
N ALA A 85 -9.69 -5.64 -2.19
CA ALA A 85 -8.73 -4.87 -2.95
C ALA A 85 -9.45 -3.99 -3.98
N ARG A 86 -9.03 -2.74 -4.10
CA ARG A 86 -9.60 -1.76 -5.04
C ARG A 86 -8.49 -1.05 -5.78
N VAL A 87 -8.55 -1.06 -7.11
CA VAL A 87 -7.63 -0.34 -8.00
C VAL A 87 -8.35 0.85 -8.59
N ILE A 88 -7.73 2.02 -8.51
CA ILE A 88 -8.23 3.28 -9.04
C ILE A 88 -7.18 3.93 -9.91
N GLU A 89 -7.60 4.43 -11.05
CA GLU A 89 -6.77 5.24 -11.93
C GLU A 89 -6.68 6.67 -11.39
N GLY A 90 -5.45 7.19 -11.27
CA GLY A 90 -5.16 8.54 -10.81
C GLY A 90 -5.01 8.64 -9.29
N SER A 91 -5.79 9.53 -8.67
CA SER A 91 -5.70 9.87 -7.25
C SER A 91 -6.85 9.28 -6.44
N TYR A 92 -6.55 8.87 -5.22
CA TYR A 92 -7.52 8.33 -4.28
C TYR A 92 -7.93 9.42 -3.29
N ASP A 93 -9.21 9.77 -3.27
CA ASP A 93 -9.75 10.79 -2.37
C ASP A 93 -10.38 10.16 -1.12
N ALA A 94 -10.73 11.02 -0.16
CA ALA A 94 -11.28 10.58 1.12
C ALA A 94 -12.65 9.90 0.99
N GLU A 95 -13.47 10.29 0.02
CA GLU A 95 -14.79 9.69 -0.21
C GLU A 95 -14.65 8.29 -0.81
N GLN A 96 -13.78 8.13 -1.81
CA GLN A 96 -13.47 6.84 -2.41
C GLN A 96 -12.82 5.88 -1.40
N PHE A 97 -11.99 6.38 -0.49
CA PHE A 97 -11.44 5.61 0.62
C PHE A 97 -12.53 5.20 1.62
N TYR A 98 -13.40 6.13 2.02
CA TYR A 98 -14.52 5.82 2.91
C TYR A 98 -15.43 4.74 2.32
N ASN A 99 -15.78 4.86 1.04
CA ASN A 99 -16.62 3.89 0.36
C ASN A 99 -15.94 2.51 0.29
N PHE A 100 -14.62 2.46 0.07
CA PHE A 100 -13.89 1.19 0.13
C PHE A 100 -13.98 0.53 1.51
N ILE A 101 -13.79 1.31 2.59
CA ILE A 101 -13.94 0.78 3.95
C ILE A 101 -15.37 0.30 4.19
N ALA A 102 -16.37 1.10 3.85
CA ALA A 102 -17.77 0.80 4.15
C ALA A 102 -18.31 -0.38 3.33
N GLU A 103 -18.03 -0.41 2.02
CA GLU A 103 -18.66 -1.33 1.08
C GLU A 103 -17.84 -2.61 0.90
N ASP A 104 -16.51 -2.51 0.83
CA ASP A 104 -15.66 -3.65 0.50
C ASP A 104 -15.05 -4.31 1.74
N VAL A 105 -14.64 -3.51 2.74
CA VAL A 105 -13.97 -4.03 3.94
C VAL A 105 -14.99 -4.46 5.00
N LEU A 106 -15.82 -3.53 5.49
CA LEU A 106 -16.73 -3.78 6.60
C LEU A 106 -17.81 -4.83 6.28
N SER A 107 -18.18 -4.99 5.00
CA SER A 107 -19.09 -6.04 4.55
C SER A 107 -18.56 -7.46 4.79
N ASN A 108 -17.24 -7.62 4.89
CA ASN A 108 -16.56 -8.89 5.10
C ASN A 108 -15.96 -9.04 6.51
N MET A 109 -16.14 -8.04 7.39
CA MET A 109 -15.63 -8.06 8.76
C MET A 109 -16.63 -8.63 9.75
N ASN A 110 -16.11 -9.22 10.83
CA ASN A 110 -16.94 -9.70 11.93
C ASN A 110 -17.09 -8.63 13.04
N PRO A 111 -18.11 -8.78 13.91
CA PRO A 111 -18.22 -7.97 15.12
C PRO A 111 -16.99 -8.07 16.01
N TYR A 112 -16.73 -7.02 16.79
CA TYR A 112 -15.60 -6.93 17.71
C TYR A 112 -15.51 -8.15 18.65
N LEU A 113 -14.27 -8.61 18.87
CA LEU A 113 -13.85 -9.86 19.55
C LEU A 113 -13.80 -11.12 18.67
N HIS A 114 -14.17 -11.03 17.39
CA HIS A 114 -14.01 -12.13 16.44
C HIS A 114 -12.82 -11.91 15.50
N GLU A 115 -12.52 -12.91 14.67
CA GLU A 115 -11.52 -12.79 13.60
C GLU A 115 -11.91 -11.70 12.61
N CYS A 116 -10.94 -11.01 12.01
CA CYS A 116 -11.16 -9.92 11.07
C CYS A 116 -12.14 -8.85 11.61
N SER A 117 -11.99 -8.45 12.88
CA SER A 117 -12.90 -7.50 13.55
C SER A 117 -12.28 -6.15 13.85
N VAL A 118 -10.97 -6.00 13.68
CA VAL A 118 -10.23 -4.76 13.96
C VAL A 118 -9.48 -4.29 12.72
N ILE A 119 -9.72 -3.02 12.33
CA ILE A 119 -8.99 -2.38 11.24
C ILE A 119 -7.69 -1.76 11.78
N VAL A 120 -6.59 -1.95 11.05
CA VAL A 120 -5.32 -1.27 11.26
C VAL A 120 -4.98 -0.45 10.01
N LEU A 121 -4.68 0.83 10.22
CA LEU A 121 -4.31 1.83 9.21
C LEU A 121 -2.95 2.45 9.54
#